data_AF-A0A2R8AW60-F1
#
_entry.id   AF-A0A2R8AW60-F1
#
_cell.length_a   1.000
_cell.length_b   1.000
_cell.length_c   1.000
_cell.angle_alpha   90.00
_cell.angle_beta   90.00
_cell.angle_gamma   90.00
#
_symmetry.space_group_name_H-M   'P 1'
#
loop_
_entity.id
_entity.type
_entity.pdbx_description
1 polymer ?
#
loop_
_entity_poly.entity_id
_entity_poly.type
_entity_poly.pdbx_seq_one_letter_code
_entity_poly.pdbx_strand_id
1 'polypeptide(L)'
;MNDTLVNRIGLIANIVTALAALVAVVVIPLQISAADRIQNAQTAREIYREYLNLTIQKPELATADWCVLKSPRDQAAYVGYVDYLLYTAEQAIDADPDWAPVMRDHLSAHLPYLCSESDDSQESRAVAELLSEMRAQCATIRVCAGG
;
A
#
# COMPACT_ATOMS: atom_id res chain seq x y z
N MET A 1 -43.52 -1.40 -47.77
CA MET A 1 -42.81 -1.84 -46.56
C MET A 1 -43.80 -1.69 -45.41
N ASN A 2 -44.19 -2.78 -44.75
CA ASN A 2 -45.40 -2.82 -43.92
C ASN A 2 -45.10 -2.33 -42.49
N ASP A 3 -45.86 -1.37 -41.95
CA ASP A 3 -45.64 -0.75 -40.62
C ASP A 3 -45.61 -1.77 -39.46
N THR A 4 -46.26 -2.92 -39.64
CA THR A 4 -46.26 -4.05 -38.71
C THR A 4 -44.91 -4.74 -38.56
N LEU A 5 -44.09 -4.76 -39.62
CA LEU A 5 -42.73 -5.31 -39.59
C LEU A 5 -41.79 -4.38 -38.83
N VAL A 6 -41.90 -3.07 -39.07
CA VAL A 6 -41.10 -2.04 -38.39
C VAL A 6 -41.35 -2.05 -36.89
N ASN A 7 -42.61 -2.14 -36.45
CA ASN A 7 -42.95 -2.18 -35.03
C ASN A 7 -42.44 -3.46 -34.33
N ARG A 8 -42.52 -4.62 -34.99
CA ARG A 8 -41.99 -5.88 -34.46
C ARG A 8 -40.47 -5.87 -34.30
N ILE A 9 -39.76 -5.30 -35.28
CA ILE A 9 -38.30 -5.14 -35.21
C ILE A 9 -37.93 -4.19 -34.07
N GLY A 10 -38.66 -3.08 -33.89
CA GLY A 10 -38.43 -2.14 -32.79
C GLY A 10 -38.61 -2.78 -31.40
N LEU A 11 -39.65 -3.59 -31.21
CA LEU A 11 -39.88 -4.31 -29.95
C LEU A 11 -38.77 -5.31 -29.64
N ILE A 12 -38.32 -6.08 -30.64
CA ILE A 12 -37.20 -7.02 -30.48
C ILE A 12 -35.92 -6.28 -30.12
N ALA A 13 -35.63 -5.15 -30.80
CA ALA A 13 -34.45 -4.34 -30.51
C ALA A 13 -34.46 -3.84 -29.05
N ASN A 14 -35.60 -3.33 -28.57
CA ASN A 14 -35.73 -2.85 -27.19
C ASN A 14 -35.53 -3.98 -26.16
N ILE A 15 -36.05 -5.18 -26.42
CA ILE A 15 -35.84 -6.34 -25.54
C ILE A 15 -34.36 -6.72 -25.52
N VAL A 16 -33.70 -6.75 -26.69
CA VAL A 16 -32.26 -7.06 -26.79
C VAL A 16 -31.43 -6.02 -26.05
N THR A 17 -31.72 -4.72 -26.21
CA THR A 17 -31.02 -3.65 -25.50
C THR A 17 -31.26 -3.75 -23.99
N ALA A 18 -32.48 -4.04 -23.55
CA ALA A 18 -32.79 -4.23 -22.13
C ALA A 18 -32.03 -5.41 -21.53
N LEU A 19 -31.96 -6.55 -22.24
CA LEU A 19 -31.18 -7.71 -21.81
C LEU A 19 -29.67 -7.40 -21.79
N ALA A 20 -29.16 -6.72 -22.80
CA ALA A 20 -27.76 -6.30 -22.85
C ALA A 20 -27.40 -5.37 -21.67
N ALA A 21 -28.29 -4.45 -21.32
CA ALA A 21 -28.11 -3.57 -20.16
C ALA A 21 -28.08 -4.37 -18.84
N LEU A 22 -28.96 -5.35 -18.66
CA LEU A 22 -28.95 -6.22 -17.48
C LEU A 22 -27.66 -7.04 -17.37
N VAL A 23 -27.15 -7.55 -18.49
CA VAL A 23 -25.86 -8.25 -18.53
C VAL A 23 -24.72 -7.29 -18.19
N ALA A 24 -24.72 -6.08 -18.75
CA ALA A 24 -23.70 -5.07 -18.48
C ALA A 24 -23.63 -4.70 -16.99
N VAL A 25 -24.78 -4.58 -16.31
CA VAL A 25 -24.85 -4.30 -14.87
C VAL A 25 -24.13 -5.35 -14.02
N VAL A 26 -24.09 -6.61 -14.46
CA VAL A 26 -23.38 -7.68 -13.73
C VAL A 26 -21.92 -7.78 -14.16
N VAL A 27 -21.65 -7.68 -15.46
CA VAL A 27 -20.31 -7.90 -16.01
C VAL A 27 -19.35 -6.76 -15.67
N ILE A 28 -19.81 -5.51 -15.68
CA ILE A 28 -18.95 -4.34 -15.43
C ILE A 28 -18.36 -4.37 -14.00
N PRO A 29 -19.15 -4.56 -12.91
CA PRO A 29 -18.58 -4.63 -11.55
C PRO A 29 -17.56 -5.76 -11.38
N LEU A 30 -17.79 -6.91 -12.00
CA LEU A 30 -16.85 -8.03 -11.96
C LEU A 30 -15.52 -7.66 -12.61
N GLN A 31 -15.56 -7.04 -13.79
CA GLN A 31 -14.35 -6.58 -14.48
C GLN A 31 -13.60 -5.51 -13.67
N ILE A 32 -14.32 -4.54 -13.09
CA ILE A 32 -13.72 -3.51 -12.24
C ILE A 32 -13.01 -4.16 -11.05
N SER A 33 -13.68 -5.06 -10.33
CA SER A 33 -13.07 -5.72 -9.16
C SER A 33 -11.82 -6.54 -9.50
N ALA A 34 -11.79 -7.16 -10.68
CA ALA A 34 -10.63 -7.90 -11.15
C ALA A 34 -9.49 -6.96 -11.59
N ALA A 35 -9.82 -5.88 -12.29
CA ALA A 35 -8.86 -4.86 -12.70
C ALA A 35 -8.24 -4.16 -11.48
N ASP A 36 -9.04 -3.81 -10.48
CA ASP A 36 -8.58 -3.17 -9.24
C ASP A 36 -7.58 -4.06 -8.50
N ARG A 37 -7.86 -5.37 -8.37
CA ARG A 37 -6.92 -6.33 -7.75
C ARG A 37 -5.58 -6.39 -8.50
N ILE A 38 -5.62 -6.45 -9.82
CA ILE A 38 -4.41 -6.49 -10.64
C ILE A 38 -3.65 -5.17 -10.49
N GLN A 39 -4.37 -4.04 -10.55
CA GLN A 39 -3.79 -2.71 -10.46
C GLN A 39 -3.09 -2.51 -9.11
N ASN A 40 -3.74 -2.84 -8.00
CA ASN A 40 -3.16 -2.73 -6.66
C ASN A 40 -1.88 -3.58 -6.53
N ALA A 41 -1.90 -4.81 -7.04
CA ALA A 41 -0.73 -5.68 -7.04
C ALA A 41 0.42 -5.17 -7.92
N GLN A 42 0.14 -4.41 -8.99
CA GLN A 42 1.19 -3.76 -9.77
C GLN A 42 1.74 -2.54 -9.06
N THR A 43 0.88 -1.69 -8.50
CA THR A 43 1.26 -0.51 -7.73
C THR A 43 2.14 -0.89 -6.53
N ALA A 44 1.77 -1.93 -5.77
CA ALA A 44 2.58 -2.45 -4.66
C ALA A 44 3.99 -2.88 -5.11
N ARG A 45 4.11 -3.53 -6.27
CA ARG A 45 5.42 -3.94 -6.81
C ARG A 45 6.23 -2.76 -7.32
N GLU A 46 5.58 -1.76 -7.88
CA GLU A 46 6.22 -0.55 -8.39
C GLU A 46 6.82 0.28 -7.25
N ILE A 47 6.02 0.59 -6.23
CA ILE A 47 6.49 1.34 -5.06
C ILE A 47 7.58 0.58 -4.30
N TYR A 48 7.46 -0.75 -4.18
CA TYR A 48 8.51 -1.57 -3.58
C TYR A 48 9.82 -1.52 -4.37
N ARG A 49 9.78 -1.54 -5.70
CA ARG A 49 10.99 -1.37 -6.54
C ARG A 49 11.58 0.03 -6.37
N GLU A 50 10.75 1.05 -6.23
CA GLU A 50 11.23 2.41 -5.96
C GLU A 50 11.92 2.50 -4.59
N TYR A 51 11.36 1.87 -3.55
CA TYR A 51 11.99 1.73 -2.24
C TYR A 51 13.33 0.99 -2.31
N LEU A 52 13.39 -0.13 -3.04
CA LEU A 52 14.63 -0.86 -3.23
C LEU A 52 15.66 0.00 -3.98
N ASN A 53 15.24 0.75 -4.99
CA ASN A 53 16.12 1.66 -5.73
C ASN A 53 16.62 2.81 -4.84
N LEU A 54 15.78 3.37 -3.98
CA LEU A 54 16.19 4.36 -2.97
C LEU A 54 17.23 3.74 -2.02
N THR A 55 16.98 2.53 -1.54
CA THR A 55 17.86 1.79 -0.63
C THR A 55 19.21 1.49 -1.27
N ILE A 56 19.24 1.11 -2.55
CA ILE A 56 20.47 0.90 -3.31
C ILE A 56 21.26 2.20 -3.46
N GLN A 57 20.58 3.33 -3.67
CA GLN A 57 21.22 4.64 -3.80
C GLN A 57 21.67 5.24 -2.47
N LYS A 58 21.01 4.83 -1.37
CA LYS A 58 21.20 5.35 -0.01
C LYS A 58 21.33 4.21 1.02
N PRO A 59 22.30 3.28 0.85
CA PRO A 59 22.45 2.14 1.75
C PRO A 59 22.76 2.58 3.19
N GLU A 60 23.36 3.76 3.37
CA GLU A 60 23.65 4.34 4.67
C GLU A 60 22.40 4.62 5.51
N LEU A 61 21.24 4.85 4.88
CA LEU A 61 19.97 5.10 5.59
C LEU A 61 19.32 3.79 6.04
N ALA A 62 19.49 2.71 5.29
CA ALA A 62 18.95 1.39 5.62
C ALA A 62 19.64 0.74 6.83
N THR A 63 20.90 1.08 7.09
CA THR A 63 21.69 0.55 8.21
C THR A 63 22.02 1.60 9.27
N ALA A 64 21.45 2.80 9.15
CA ALA A 64 21.72 3.91 10.05
C ALA A 64 21.23 3.62 11.48
N ASP A 65 22.10 3.87 12.45
CA ASP A 65 21.74 3.83 13.87
C ASP A 65 21.20 5.19 14.32
N TRP A 66 19.88 5.25 14.50
CA TRP A 66 19.15 6.43 14.99
C TRP A 66 19.79 7.03 16.26
N CYS A 67 20.32 6.20 17.15
CA CYS A 67 20.88 6.62 18.42
C CYS A 67 22.18 7.44 18.29
N VAL A 68 22.87 7.35 17.16
CA VAL A 68 24.15 8.05 16.94
C VAL A 68 24.05 9.18 15.91
N LEU A 69 22.91 9.30 15.22
CA LEU A 69 22.60 10.38 14.30
C LEU A 69 22.46 11.71 15.06
N LYS A 70 23.41 12.63 14.85
CA LYS A 70 23.44 13.96 15.52
C LYS A 70 23.14 15.14 14.61
N SER A 71 23.31 14.97 13.31
CA SER A 71 23.11 16.03 12.32
C SER A 71 21.62 16.16 12.01
N PRO A 72 21.00 17.35 12.14
CA PRO A 72 19.59 17.54 11.82
C PRO A 72 19.26 17.17 10.36
N ARG A 73 20.22 17.41 9.45
CA ARG A 73 20.07 17.03 8.04
C ARG A 73 20.00 15.52 7.86
N ASP A 74 20.85 14.78 8.56
CA ASP A 74 20.95 13.33 8.40
C ASP A 74 19.78 12.65 9.12
N GLN A 75 19.33 13.21 10.25
CA GLN A 75 18.09 12.79 10.91
C GLN A 75 16.88 12.99 10.00
N ALA A 76 16.74 14.16 9.36
CA ALA A 76 15.64 14.41 8.42
C ALA A 76 15.67 13.44 7.22
N ALA A 77 16.86 13.13 6.69
CA ALA A 77 17.01 12.16 5.61
C ALA A 77 16.64 10.73 6.06
N TYR A 78 17.01 10.35 7.28
CA TYR A 78 16.65 9.06 7.87
C TYR A 78 15.15 8.95 8.12
N VAL A 79 14.53 9.96 8.73
CA VAL A 79 13.08 10.01 8.97
C VAL A 79 12.33 9.87 7.65
N GLY A 80 12.68 10.67 6.63
CA GLY A 80 12.04 10.55 5.31
C GLY A 80 12.25 9.19 4.64
N TYR A 81 13.35 8.50 4.91
CA TYR A 81 13.58 7.13 4.43
C TYR A 81 12.66 6.13 5.15
N VAL A 82 12.53 6.22 6.48
CA VAL A 82 11.64 5.34 7.25
C VAL A 82 10.17 5.62 6.92
N ASP A 83 9.78 6.89 6.77
CA ASP A 83 8.43 7.27 6.33
C ASP A 83 8.10 6.66 4.97
N TYR A 84 9.04 6.72 4.03
CA TYR A 84 8.85 6.10 2.71
C TYR A 84 8.75 4.57 2.80
N LEU A 85 9.49 3.93 3.71
CA LEU A 85 9.36 2.50 4.00
C LEU A 85 8.00 2.17 4.63
N LEU A 86 7.50 2.96 5.59
CA LEU A 86 6.17 2.78 6.20
C LEU A 86 5.07 2.91 5.15
N TYR A 87 5.15 3.94 4.31
CA TYR A 87 4.23 4.12 3.18
C TYR A 87 4.31 2.95 2.18
N THR A 88 5.51 2.46 1.87
CA THR A 88 5.69 1.27 1.03
C THR A 88 5.04 0.04 1.67
N ALA A 89 5.18 -0.13 2.99
CA ALA A 89 4.58 -1.24 3.72
C ALA A 89 3.05 -1.17 3.71
N GLU A 90 2.47 0.02 3.89
CA GLU A 90 1.03 0.26 3.74
C GLU A 90 0.53 -0.21 2.38
N GLN A 91 1.10 0.34 1.30
CA GLN A 91 0.66 0.04 -0.06
C GLN A 91 0.81 -1.45 -0.40
N ALA A 92 1.87 -2.09 0.11
CA ALA A 92 2.12 -3.51 -0.11
C ALA A 92 1.14 -4.41 0.64
N ILE A 93 0.90 -4.15 1.92
CA ILE A 93 0.02 -4.98 2.77
C ILE A 93 -1.45 -4.80 2.39
N ASP A 94 -1.86 -3.57 2.02
CA ASP A 94 -3.22 -3.31 1.51
C ASP A 94 -3.49 -4.02 0.18
N ALA A 95 -2.45 -4.22 -0.65
CA ALA A 95 -2.57 -5.00 -1.87
C ALA A 95 -2.62 -6.51 -1.60
N ASP A 96 -1.78 -7.01 -0.69
CA ASP A 96 -1.72 -8.42 -0.27
C ASP A 96 -1.11 -8.57 1.14
N PRO A 97 -1.83 -9.13 2.13
CA PRO A 97 -1.30 -9.33 3.49
C PRO A 97 -0.01 -10.16 3.58
N ASP A 98 0.29 -10.99 2.56
CA ASP A 98 1.50 -11.79 2.50
C ASP A 98 2.79 -10.95 2.41
N TRP A 99 2.69 -9.64 2.18
CA TRP A 99 3.83 -8.72 2.26
C TRP A 99 4.27 -8.39 3.69
N ALA A 100 3.43 -8.61 4.70
CA ALA A 100 3.73 -8.22 6.08
C ALA A 100 5.07 -8.78 6.61
N PRO A 101 5.45 -10.07 6.39
CA PRO A 101 6.75 -10.58 6.79
C PRO A 101 7.93 -9.89 6.09
N VAL A 102 7.80 -9.53 4.81
CA VAL A 102 8.85 -8.84 4.04
C VAL A 102 9.05 -7.43 4.59
N MET A 103 7.96 -6.70 4.81
CA MET A 103 8.02 -5.35 5.34
C MET A 103 8.55 -5.32 6.77
N ARG A 104 8.20 -6.32 7.59
CA ARG A 104 8.74 -6.50 8.95
C ARG A 104 10.26 -6.63 8.97
N ASP A 105 10.82 -7.38 8.03
CA ASP A 105 12.28 -7.58 7.93
C ASP A 105 12.99 -6.24 7.71
N HIS A 106 12.52 -5.44 6.76
CA HIS A 106 13.04 -4.09 6.52
C HIS A 106 12.87 -3.16 7.73
N LEU A 107 11.68 -3.13 8.33
CA LEU A 107 11.39 -2.26 9.48
C LEU A 107 12.17 -2.65 10.75
N SER A 108 12.62 -3.90 10.86
CA SER A 108 13.32 -4.39 12.06
C SER A 108 14.61 -3.61 12.35
N ALA A 109 15.32 -3.17 11.31
CA ALA A 109 16.52 -2.35 11.42
C ALA A 109 16.24 -0.96 12.01
N HIS A 110 14.98 -0.51 11.93
CA HIS A 110 14.54 0.83 12.34
C HIS A 110 13.77 0.83 13.67
N LEU A 111 13.69 -0.32 14.36
CA LEU A 111 13.00 -0.44 15.65
C LEU A 111 13.41 0.63 16.69
N PRO A 112 14.71 0.99 16.87
CA PRO A 112 15.08 2.03 17.83
C PRO A 112 14.41 3.38 17.56
N TYR A 113 14.17 3.73 16.29
CA TYR A 113 13.44 4.92 15.89
C TYR A 113 11.93 4.74 16.05
N LEU A 114 11.37 3.63 15.54
CA LEU A 114 9.94 3.32 15.62
C LEU A 114 9.43 3.21 17.07
N CYS A 115 10.30 2.84 18.01
CA CYS A 115 10.01 2.80 19.45
C CYS A 115 10.19 4.14 20.15
N SER A 116 10.88 5.10 19.52
CA SER A 116 11.06 6.47 20.05
C SER A 116 9.91 7.40 19.68
N GLU A 117 9.26 7.12 18.54
CA GLU A 117 8.04 7.78 18.13
C GLU A 117 6.82 7.25 18.89
N SER A 118 5.94 8.16 19.29
CA SER A 118 4.76 7.83 20.11
C SER A 118 3.44 8.19 19.44
N ASP A 119 3.47 8.76 18.24
CA ASP A 119 2.28 9.16 17.51
C ASP A 119 1.98 8.21 16.36
N ASP A 120 0.99 7.34 16.58
CA ASP A 120 0.48 6.37 15.60
C ASP A 120 -0.74 6.90 14.85
N SER A 121 -1.15 8.16 15.09
CA SER A 121 -2.43 8.69 14.60
C SER A 121 -2.52 8.84 13.08
N GLN A 122 -1.39 8.71 12.38
CA GLN A 122 -1.29 8.88 10.94
C GLN A 122 -1.16 7.55 10.17
N GLU A 123 -1.00 6.42 10.87
CA GLU A 123 -0.79 5.12 10.23
C GLU A 123 -2.10 4.47 9.76
N SER A 124 -2.09 3.85 8.58
CA SER A 124 -3.19 2.99 8.14
C SER A 124 -3.37 1.79 9.07
N ARG A 125 -4.57 1.17 9.03
CA ARG A 125 -4.88 0.00 9.87
C ARG A 125 -3.88 -1.15 9.67
N ALA A 126 -3.47 -1.38 8.42
CA ALA A 126 -2.54 -2.45 8.05
C ALA A 126 -1.16 -2.25 8.69
N VAL A 127 -0.60 -1.04 8.59
CA VAL A 127 0.70 -0.72 9.19
C VAL A 127 0.61 -0.61 10.71
N ALA A 128 -0.47 -0.08 11.26
CA ALA A 128 -0.69 -0.01 12.70
C ALA A 128 -0.68 -1.42 13.34
N GLU A 129 -1.29 -2.42 12.70
CA GLU A 129 -1.25 -3.81 13.17
C GLU A 129 0.19 -4.36 13.16
N LEU A 130 0.90 -4.19 12.05
CA LEU A 130 2.30 -4.60 11.92
C LEU A 130 3.20 -3.94 12.98
N LEU A 131 3.10 -2.62 13.13
CA LEU A 131 3.88 -1.85 14.10
C LEU A 131 3.51 -2.23 15.54
N SER A 132 2.25 -2.50 15.84
CA SER A 132 1.85 -2.93 17.19
C SER A 132 2.54 -4.23 17.62
N GLU A 133 2.64 -5.20 16.70
CA GLU A 133 3.34 -6.46 16.93
C GLU A 133 4.84 -6.25 17.09
N MET A 134 5.43 -5.41 16.23
CA MET A 134 6.85 -5.09 16.27
C MET A 134 7.23 -4.34 17.57
N ARG A 135 6.41 -3.39 18.00
CA ARG A 135 6.66 -2.57 19.19
C ARG A 135 6.51 -3.32 20.51
N ALA A 136 5.97 -4.54 20.51
CA ALA A 136 6.09 -5.43 21.67
C ALA A 136 7.56 -5.66 22.08
N GLN A 137 8.51 -5.47 21.16
CA GLN A 137 9.95 -5.60 21.39
C GLN A 137 10.59 -4.32 21.95
N CYS A 138 9.88 -3.18 21.98
CA CYS A 138 10.45 -1.89 22.40
C CYS A 138 10.96 -1.92 23.85
N ALA A 139 10.36 -2.72 24.72
CA ALA A 139 10.82 -2.87 26.11
C ALA A 139 12.23 -3.46 26.23
N THR A 140 12.71 -4.15 25.19
CA THR A 140 14.02 -4.81 25.16
C THR A 140 15.05 -4.10 24.30
N ILE A 141 14.66 -3.03 23.60
CA ILE A 141 15.51 -2.31 22.65
C ILE A 141 15.94 -0.98 23.27
N ARG A 142 17.16 -0.56 22.94
CA ARG A 142 17.64 0.77 23.30
C ARG A 142 16.84 1.83 22.53
N VAL A 143 15.90 2.48 23.20
CA VAL A 143 15.19 3.65 22.67
C VAL A 143 16.05 4.89 22.90
N CYS A 144 16.14 5.75 21.89
CA CYS A 144 16.92 6.97 21.95
C CYS A 144 16.00 8.16 21.73
N ALA A 145 16.05 9.14 22.65
CA ALA A 145 15.34 10.39 22.46
C ALA A 145 15.90 11.06 21.20
N GLY A 146 15.07 11.19 20.16
CA GLY A 146 15.36 12.07 19.05
C GLY A 146 15.71 13.45 19.61
N GLY A 147 16.83 14.01 19.15
CA GLY A 147 17.34 15.30 19.64
C GLY A 147 16.37 16.44 19.40
#